data_AF-A0A183FZ85-F1
#
_entry.id   AF-A0A183FZ85-F1
#
_cell.length_a   1.000
_cell.length_b   1.000
_cell.length_c   1.000
_cell.angle_alpha   90.00
_cell.angle_beta   90.00
_cell.angle_gamma   90.00
#
_symmetry.space_group_name_H-M   'P 1'
#
loop_
_entity.id
_entity.type
_entity.pdbx_description
1 polymer ?
#
loop_
_entity_poly.entity_id
_entity_poly.type
_entity_poly.pdbx_seq_one_letter_code
_entity_poly.pdbx_strand_id
1 'polypeptide(L)'
;MKSSPHAHSHGVRSITFVLALSIHSVIEGIALGFLAGAFRSRPEARSTQTTALFLSLLVHKLIVAFSVGLQLARTHVVASVFILAFMSPLGALVGMVVQSAAENSFSKDVAITILQGLAVGTFLYVTFFEVLLHERDNEHPNLLKLLVMMIGFGLIGLLRLVDNHEHGDFSQVLDNSTQIGMARSAHLGHSHSHHHHDHAH
;
A
#
# COMPACT_ATOMS: atom_id res chain seq x y z
N MET A 1 -44.81 -27.02 14.42
CA MET A 1 -44.24 -27.02 13.05
C MET A 1 -42.83 -26.46 13.16
N LYS A 2 -41.82 -27.30 12.98
CA LYS A 2 -40.41 -26.99 13.22
C LYS A 2 -39.78 -26.68 11.86
N SER A 3 -39.70 -25.40 11.51
CA SER A 3 -38.98 -24.94 10.32
C SER A 3 -37.53 -24.65 10.70
N SER A 4 -36.61 -25.29 10.00
CA SER A 4 -35.21 -24.89 9.86
C SER A 4 -34.84 -25.27 8.43
N PRO A 5 -34.03 -24.48 7.70
CA PRO A 5 -32.62 -24.30 8.09
C PRO A 5 -32.02 -22.90 7.81
N HIS A 6 -31.39 -22.29 8.82
CA HIS A 6 -30.54 -21.08 8.72
C HIS A 6 -29.16 -21.34 8.05
N ALA A 7 -29.05 -22.32 7.15
CA ALA A 7 -27.77 -22.71 6.53
C ALA A 7 -27.38 -21.86 5.31
N HIS A 8 -28.32 -21.12 4.70
CA HIS A 8 -28.09 -20.46 3.41
C HIS A 8 -27.34 -19.12 3.48
N SER A 9 -27.41 -18.37 4.60
CA SER A 9 -26.77 -17.05 4.71
C SER A 9 -25.26 -17.12 4.94
N HIS A 10 -24.78 -18.11 5.70
CA HIS A 10 -23.36 -18.25 6.05
C HIS A 10 -22.47 -18.62 4.85
N GLY A 11 -22.97 -19.46 3.93
CA GLY A 11 -22.22 -19.89 2.75
C GLY A 11 -22.04 -18.75 1.73
N VAL A 12 -23.12 -18.04 1.41
CA VAL A 12 -23.09 -16.92 0.46
C VAL A 12 -22.14 -15.82 0.93
N ARG A 13 -22.15 -15.49 2.23
CA ARG A 13 -21.27 -14.48 2.80
C ARG A 13 -19.79 -14.86 2.76
N SER A 14 -19.46 -16.11 3.09
CA SER A 14 -18.09 -16.63 2.95
C SER A 14 -17.60 -16.49 1.51
N ILE A 15 -18.47 -16.77 0.55
CA ILE A 15 -18.17 -16.67 -0.89
C ILE A 15 -17.99 -15.20 -1.32
N THR A 16 -18.91 -14.30 -0.96
CA THR A 16 -18.79 -12.87 -1.32
C THR A 16 -17.55 -12.25 -0.67
N PHE A 17 -17.26 -12.62 0.58
CA PHE A 17 -16.07 -12.16 1.32
C PHE A 17 -14.76 -12.57 0.66
N VAL A 18 -14.62 -13.86 0.33
CA VAL A 18 -13.43 -14.35 -0.39
C VAL A 18 -13.33 -13.73 -1.79
N LEU A 19 -14.46 -13.51 -2.47
CA LEU A 19 -14.50 -12.89 -3.79
C LEU A 19 -14.07 -11.41 -3.75
N ALA A 20 -14.62 -10.62 -2.82
CA ALA A 20 -14.29 -9.23 -2.64
C ALA A 20 -12.80 -9.04 -2.27
N LEU A 21 -12.28 -9.86 -1.37
CA LEU A 21 -10.86 -9.87 -1.02
C LEU A 21 -9.96 -10.36 -2.17
N SER A 22 -10.44 -11.26 -3.03
CA SER A 22 -9.71 -11.68 -4.22
C SER A 22 -9.57 -10.54 -5.22
N ILE A 23 -10.65 -9.80 -5.48
CA ILE A 23 -10.63 -8.60 -6.33
C ILE A 23 -9.68 -7.55 -5.76
N HIS A 24 -9.77 -7.27 -4.46
CA HIS A 24 -8.85 -6.38 -3.75
C HIS A 24 -7.38 -6.79 -3.97
N SER A 25 -7.08 -8.09 -3.79
CA SER A 25 -5.73 -8.64 -3.93
C SER A 25 -5.17 -8.55 -5.36
N VAL A 26 -6.04 -8.63 -6.39
CA VAL A 26 -5.65 -8.42 -7.79
C VAL A 26 -5.32 -6.95 -8.05
N ILE A 27 -6.20 -6.03 -7.64
CA ILE A 27 -6.03 -4.58 -7.85
C ILE A 27 -4.74 -4.09 -7.20
N GLU A 28 -4.52 -4.48 -5.95
CA GLU A 28 -3.30 -4.18 -5.19
C GLU A 28 -2.05 -4.77 -5.87
N GLY A 29 -2.16 -5.99 -6.38
CA GLY A 29 -1.12 -6.63 -7.18
C GLY A 29 -0.78 -5.81 -8.43
N ILE A 30 -1.79 -5.35 -9.19
CA ILE A 30 -1.57 -4.54 -10.40
C ILE A 30 -0.83 -3.25 -10.04
N ALA A 31 -1.25 -2.54 -8.98
CA ALA A 31 -0.57 -1.33 -8.52
C ALA A 31 0.90 -1.58 -8.16
N LEU A 32 1.20 -2.69 -7.47
CA LEU A 32 2.59 -3.11 -7.22
C LEU A 32 3.35 -3.45 -8.50
N GLY A 33 2.71 -4.11 -9.46
CA GLY A 33 3.32 -4.45 -10.75
C GLY A 33 3.77 -3.21 -11.51
N PHE A 34 2.96 -2.15 -11.48
CA PHE A 34 3.27 -0.82 -12.00
C PHE A 34 4.41 -0.11 -11.23
N LEU A 35 4.70 -0.49 -9.99
CA LEU A 35 5.86 0.02 -9.29
C LEU A 35 7.11 -0.83 -9.58
N ALA A 36 6.94 -2.16 -9.66
CA ALA A 36 8.01 -3.13 -9.86
C ALA A 36 8.59 -3.14 -11.29
N GLY A 37 7.78 -2.86 -12.32
CA GLY A 37 8.28 -2.77 -13.70
C GLY A 37 9.13 -1.52 -13.93
N ALA A 38 8.77 -0.36 -13.33
CA ALA A 38 9.60 0.85 -13.31
C ALA A 38 10.93 0.60 -12.60
N PHE A 39 10.90 -0.19 -11.53
CA PHE A 39 12.07 -0.56 -10.74
C PHE A 39 13.06 -1.44 -11.50
N ARG A 40 12.60 -2.33 -12.39
CA ARG A 40 13.49 -3.13 -13.26
C ARG A 40 14.36 -2.26 -14.17
N SER A 41 13.92 -1.04 -14.49
CA SER A 41 14.64 -0.09 -15.33
C SER A 41 15.57 0.86 -14.56
N ARG A 42 15.50 0.94 -13.21
CA ARG A 42 16.37 1.80 -12.38
C ARG A 42 16.84 1.08 -11.10
N PRO A 43 17.93 0.30 -11.16
CA PRO A 43 18.42 -0.50 -10.05
C PRO A 43 19.05 0.31 -8.89
N GLU A 44 19.34 1.60 -9.10
CA GLU A 44 20.01 2.49 -8.14
C GLU A 44 19.10 3.01 -7.00
N ALA A 45 17.78 3.10 -7.20
CA ALA A 45 16.82 3.62 -6.19
C ALA A 45 16.29 2.52 -5.24
N ARG A 46 17.19 1.63 -4.81
CA ARG A 46 16.87 0.23 -4.49
C ARG A 46 16.02 -0.03 -3.24
N SER A 47 16.03 0.80 -2.19
CA SER A 47 16.00 0.18 -0.86
C SER A 47 14.93 0.62 0.13
N THR A 48 14.26 1.78 0.00
CA THR A 48 13.42 2.29 1.10
C THR A 48 11.93 2.33 0.76
N GLN A 49 11.53 2.90 -0.37
CA GLN A 49 10.10 3.04 -0.69
C GLN A 49 9.47 1.71 -1.09
N THR A 50 10.14 0.90 -1.91
CA THR A 50 9.63 -0.40 -2.37
C THR A 50 9.60 -1.43 -1.23
N THR A 51 10.61 -1.43 -0.37
CA THR A 51 10.66 -2.32 0.80
C THR A 51 9.61 -1.93 1.83
N ALA A 52 9.38 -0.63 2.05
CA ALA A 52 8.32 -0.15 2.93
C ALA A 52 6.93 -0.55 2.41
N LEU A 53 6.67 -0.39 1.10
CA LEU A 53 5.39 -0.79 0.50
C LEU A 53 5.21 -2.31 0.51
N PHE A 54 6.25 -3.09 0.19
CA PHE A 54 6.22 -4.54 0.24
C PHE A 54 6.01 -5.06 1.67
N LEU A 55 6.70 -4.50 2.65
CA LEU A 55 6.56 -4.87 4.05
C LEU A 55 5.17 -4.48 4.60
N SER A 56 4.69 -3.28 4.26
CA SER A 56 3.33 -2.85 4.58
C SER A 56 2.29 -3.81 3.99
N LEU A 57 2.50 -4.26 2.75
CA LEU A 57 1.64 -5.24 2.11
C LEU A 57 1.71 -6.63 2.73
N LEU A 58 2.92 -7.07 3.10
CA LEU A 58 3.14 -8.37 3.72
C LEU A 58 2.35 -8.47 5.02
N VAL A 59 2.45 -7.44 5.87
CA VAL A 59 1.69 -7.37 7.13
C VAL A 59 0.20 -7.30 6.85
N HIS A 60 -0.24 -6.48 5.90
CA HIS A 60 -1.65 -6.38 5.53
C HIS A 60 -2.22 -7.71 5.03
N LYS A 61 -1.51 -8.42 4.14
CA LYS A 61 -1.91 -9.73 3.62
C LYS A 61 -1.92 -10.82 4.68
N LEU A 62 -1.01 -10.78 5.65
CA LEU A 62 -1.00 -11.72 6.77
C LEU A 62 -2.26 -11.56 7.63
N ILE A 63 -2.62 -10.32 7.97
CA ILE A 63 -3.82 -10.01 8.76
C ILE A 63 -5.08 -10.44 8.00
N VAL A 64 -5.16 -10.15 6.69
CA VAL A 64 -6.28 -10.56 5.83
C VAL A 64 -6.40 -12.09 5.73
N ALA A 65 -5.30 -12.80 5.48
CA ALA A 65 -5.30 -14.26 5.40
C ALA A 65 -5.68 -14.91 6.75
N PHE A 66 -5.21 -14.34 7.86
CA PHE A 66 -5.61 -14.77 9.20
C PHE A 66 -7.12 -14.57 9.45
N SER A 67 -7.66 -13.41 9.08
CA SER A 67 -9.10 -13.12 9.18
C SER A 67 -9.96 -14.07 8.33
N VAL A 68 -9.53 -14.37 7.10
CA VAL A 68 -10.18 -15.37 6.23
C VAL A 68 -10.11 -16.77 6.85
N GLY A 69 -8.97 -17.14 7.44
CA GLY A 69 -8.80 -18.40 8.13
C GLY A 69 -9.75 -18.61 9.30
N LEU A 70 -10.01 -17.54 10.08
CA LEU A 70 -10.99 -17.57 11.17
C LEU A 70 -12.43 -17.65 10.65
N GLN A 71 -12.77 -16.94 9.56
CA GLN A 71 -14.13 -16.93 9.00
C GLN A 71 -14.50 -18.22 8.27
N LEU A 72 -13.55 -18.92 7.66
CA LEU A 72 -13.78 -20.14 6.85
C LEU A 72 -13.42 -21.45 7.53
N ALA A 73 -13.11 -21.44 8.83
CA ALA A 73 -12.52 -22.52 9.62
C ALA A 73 -13.18 -23.92 9.52
N ARG A 74 -14.33 -24.06 8.84
CA ARG A 74 -15.09 -25.31 8.75
C ARG A 74 -14.93 -26.14 7.47
N THR A 75 -14.52 -25.62 6.31
CA THR A 75 -14.43 -26.49 5.10
C THR A 75 -13.40 -26.13 4.02
N HIS A 76 -13.02 -24.85 3.80
CA HIS A 76 -12.18 -24.48 2.64
C HIS A 76 -11.11 -23.41 2.88
N VAL A 77 -10.61 -23.27 4.12
CA VAL A 77 -9.59 -22.27 4.47
C VAL A 77 -8.36 -22.33 3.57
N VAL A 78 -7.81 -23.54 3.36
CA VAL A 78 -6.58 -23.72 2.58
C VAL A 78 -6.77 -23.26 1.14
N ALA A 79 -7.88 -23.62 0.50
CA ALA A 79 -8.18 -23.21 -0.86
C ALA A 79 -8.35 -21.69 -0.98
N SER A 80 -9.08 -21.05 -0.05
CA SER A 80 -9.29 -19.60 -0.08
C SER A 80 -8.01 -18.82 0.19
N VAL A 81 -7.18 -19.24 1.13
CA VAL A 81 -5.86 -18.61 1.38
C VAL A 81 -4.95 -18.79 0.17
N PHE A 82 -4.98 -19.96 -0.48
CA PHE A 82 -4.20 -20.20 -1.70
C PHE A 82 -4.67 -19.30 -2.85
N ILE A 83 -5.98 -19.18 -3.09
CA ILE A 83 -6.54 -18.28 -4.09
C ILE A 83 -6.08 -16.84 -3.82
N LEU A 84 -6.21 -16.34 -2.59
CA LEU A 84 -5.78 -15.00 -2.20
C LEU A 84 -4.28 -14.79 -2.39
N ALA A 85 -3.46 -15.80 -2.08
CA ALA A 85 -2.01 -15.76 -2.26
C ALA A 85 -1.62 -15.66 -3.74
N PHE A 86 -2.37 -16.30 -4.65
CA PHE A 86 -2.09 -16.26 -6.10
C PHE A 86 -2.58 -14.99 -6.78
N MET A 87 -3.63 -14.34 -6.26
CA MET A 87 -4.20 -13.15 -6.88
C MET A 87 -3.24 -11.96 -6.94
N SER A 88 -2.39 -11.77 -5.92
CA SER A 88 -1.44 -10.66 -5.92
C SER A 88 -0.23 -10.82 -6.83
N PRO A 89 0.45 -11.98 -6.91
CA PRO A 89 1.44 -12.26 -7.96
C PRO A 89 0.84 -12.15 -9.36
N LEU A 90 -0.39 -12.63 -9.56
CA LEU A 90 -1.09 -12.51 -10.85
C LEU A 90 -1.32 -11.04 -11.21
N GLY A 91 -1.88 -10.25 -10.28
CA GLY A 91 -2.06 -8.81 -10.47
C GLY A 91 -0.74 -8.11 -10.76
N ALA A 92 0.33 -8.44 -10.03
CA ALA A 92 1.66 -7.85 -10.24
C ALA A 92 2.25 -8.19 -11.61
N LEU A 93 2.05 -9.42 -12.10
CA LEU A 93 2.46 -9.81 -13.45
C LEU A 93 1.73 -8.98 -14.50
N VAL A 94 0.41 -8.86 -14.38
CA VAL A 94 -0.41 -8.02 -15.28
C VAL A 94 0.06 -6.56 -15.22
N GLY A 95 0.26 -6.01 -14.03
CA GLY A 95 0.73 -4.65 -13.84
C GLY A 95 2.09 -4.39 -14.49
N MET A 96 3.03 -5.33 -14.37
CA MET A 96 4.35 -5.23 -15.03
C MET A 96 4.23 -5.22 -16.56
N VAL A 97 3.40 -6.09 -17.13
CA VAL A 97 3.21 -6.17 -18.59
C VAL A 97 2.56 -4.89 -19.11
N VAL A 98 1.49 -4.42 -18.45
CA VAL A 98 0.81 -3.18 -18.86
C VAL A 98 1.75 -1.98 -18.72
N GLN A 99 2.53 -1.94 -17.64
CA GLN A 99 3.52 -0.88 -17.44
C GLN A 99 4.58 -0.84 -18.55
N SER A 100 5.05 -1.99 -19.03
CA SER A 100 6.08 -2.03 -20.09
C SER A 100 5.61 -1.41 -21.42
N ALA A 101 4.30 -1.37 -21.66
CA ALA A 101 3.71 -0.75 -22.84
C ALA A 101 3.43 0.76 -22.68
N ALA A 102 3.48 1.28 -21.44
CA ALA A 102 3.22 2.68 -21.16
C ALA A 102 4.52 3.50 -21.17
N GLU A 103 4.62 4.52 -22.03
CA GLU A 103 5.82 5.35 -22.13
C GLU A 103 5.82 6.55 -21.16
N ASN A 104 4.64 7.11 -20.85
CA ASN A 104 4.51 8.31 -20.03
C ASN A 104 4.51 8.02 -18.52
N SER A 105 5.40 8.68 -17.77
CA SER A 105 5.47 8.57 -16.30
C SER A 105 4.22 9.10 -15.59
N PHE A 106 3.66 10.23 -16.04
CA PHE A 106 2.46 10.81 -15.45
C PHE A 106 1.24 9.86 -15.52
N SER A 107 1.06 9.18 -16.65
CA SER A 107 -0.02 8.21 -16.82
C SER A 107 0.10 7.01 -15.88
N LYS A 108 1.33 6.62 -15.51
CA LYS A 108 1.60 5.54 -14.55
C LYS A 108 1.18 5.96 -13.14
N ASP A 109 1.56 7.17 -12.72
CA ASP A 109 1.23 7.68 -11.38
C ASP A 109 -0.29 7.85 -11.19
N VAL A 110 -0.98 8.35 -12.21
CA VAL A 110 -2.45 8.44 -12.21
C VAL A 110 -3.09 7.05 -12.14
N ALA A 111 -2.60 6.08 -12.92
CA ALA A 111 -3.11 4.72 -12.88
C ALA A 111 -2.91 4.06 -11.51
N ILE A 112 -1.71 4.20 -10.91
CA ILE A 112 -1.41 3.70 -9.56
C ILE A 112 -2.36 4.34 -8.54
N THR A 113 -2.57 5.66 -8.62
CA THR A 113 -3.47 6.40 -7.71
C THR A 113 -4.90 5.88 -7.80
N ILE A 114 -5.43 5.66 -9.01
CA ILE A 114 -6.77 5.11 -9.23
C ILE A 114 -6.86 3.68 -8.69
N LEU A 115 -5.89 2.83 -9.00
CA LEU A 115 -5.86 1.44 -8.53
C LEU A 115 -5.79 1.36 -7.01
N GLN A 116 -4.98 2.21 -6.38
CA GLN A 116 -4.87 2.28 -4.92
C GLN A 116 -6.16 2.81 -4.28
N GLY A 117 -6.81 3.81 -4.88
CA GLY A 117 -8.13 4.27 -4.46
C GLY A 117 -9.19 3.16 -4.53
N LEU A 118 -9.17 2.36 -5.60
CA LEU A 118 -10.06 1.21 -5.78
C LEU A 118 -9.77 0.09 -4.75
N ALA A 119 -8.50 -0.17 -4.45
CA ALA A 119 -8.10 -1.11 -3.41
C ALA A 119 -8.60 -0.66 -2.02
N VAL A 120 -8.44 0.62 -1.68
CA VAL A 120 -8.99 1.17 -0.43
C VAL A 120 -10.52 1.06 -0.40
N GLY A 121 -11.20 1.40 -1.50
CA GLY A 121 -12.65 1.31 -1.61
C GLY A 121 -13.20 -0.11 -1.42
N THR A 122 -12.55 -1.12 -2.00
CA THR A 122 -12.92 -2.54 -1.80
C THR A 122 -12.72 -2.98 -0.36
N PHE A 123 -11.64 -2.56 0.30
CA PHE A 123 -11.43 -2.84 1.73
C PHE A 123 -12.51 -2.22 2.61
N LEU A 124 -12.92 -0.98 2.33
CA LEU A 124 -14.02 -0.32 3.03
C LEU A 124 -15.35 -1.04 2.80
N TYR A 125 -15.64 -1.47 1.57
CA TYR A 125 -16.84 -2.26 1.28
C TYR A 125 -16.88 -3.55 2.13
N VAL A 126 -15.82 -4.34 2.11
CA VAL A 126 -15.71 -5.59 2.89
C VAL A 126 -15.91 -5.31 4.39
N THR A 127 -15.25 -4.27 4.91
CA THR A 127 -15.30 -3.92 6.33
C THR A 127 -16.72 -3.50 6.77
N PHE A 128 -17.38 -2.62 6.03
CA PHE A 128 -18.68 -2.10 6.44
C PHE A 128 -19.85 -3.01 6.06
N PHE A 129 -19.86 -3.58 4.85
CA PHE A 129 -21.02 -4.30 4.34
C PHE A 129 -20.95 -5.79 4.61
N GLU A 130 -19.76 -6.39 4.57
CA GLU A 130 -19.64 -7.83 4.78
C GLU A 130 -19.33 -8.18 6.24
N VAL A 131 -18.49 -7.39 6.92
CA VAL A 131 -18.17 -7.61 8.33
C VAL A 131 -19.18 -6.92 9.25
N LEU A 132 -19.40 -5.61 9.10
CA LEU A 132 -20.19 -4.84 10.07
C LEU A 132 -21.70 -5.09 9.97
N LEU A 133 -22.31 -5.12 8.77
CA LEU A 133 -23.75 -5.39 8.66
C LEU A 133 -24.14 -6.78 9.18
N HIS A 134 -23.26 -7.77 9.06
CA HIS A 134 -23.51 -9.09 9.62
C HIS A 134 -23.43 -9.09 11.15
N GLU A 135 -22.45 -8.39 11.72
CA GLU A 135 -22.37 -8.26 13.18
C GLU A 135 -23.60 -7.50 13.71
N ARG A 136 -24.20 -6.63 12.88
CA ARG A 136 -25.42 -5.87 13.17
C ARG A 136 -26.72 -6.67 13.14
N ASP A 137 -26.71 -7.84 12.51
CA ASP A 137 -27.89 -8.72 12.41
C ASP A 137 -28.05 -9.62 13.65
N ASN A 138 -27.09 -9.54 14.60
CA ASN A 138 -27.17 -10.16 15.92
C ASN A 138 -27.85 -9.20 16.93
N GLU A 139 -28.68 -9.74 17.83
CA GLU A 139 -29.62 -9.05 18.75
C GLU A 139 -29.00 -8.08 19.80
N HIS A 140 -27.71 -7.76 19.73
CA HIS A 140 -27.00 -6.91 20.70
C HIS A 140 -26.82 -5.46 20.22
N PRO A 141 -26.57 -4.47 21.09
CA PRO A 141 -26.47 -3.06 20.68
C PRO A 141 -25.21 -2.80 19.83
N ASN A 142 -25.42 -2.76 18.51
CA ASN A 142 -24.37 -2.75 17.48
C ASN A 142 -23.73 -1.36 17.23
N LEU A 143 -24.30 -0.30 17.81
CA LEU A 143 -23.75 1.07 17.72
C LEU A 143 -22.41 1.22 18.43
N LEU A 144 -22.19 0.50 19.54
CA LEU A 144 -20.92 0.53 20.26
C LEU A 144 -19.79 -0.11 19.45
N LYS A 145 -20.05 -1.24 18.78
CA LYS A 145 -19.09 -1.89 17.87
C LYS A 145 -18.74 -1.02 16.68
N LEU A 146 -19.73 -0.34 16.09
CA LEU A 146 -19.51 0.65 15.02
C LEU A 146 -18.66 1.82 15.52
N LEU A 147 -18.97 2.37 16.70
CA LEU A 147 -18.21 3.48 17.29
C LEU A 147 -16.75 3.09 17.55
N VAL A 148 -16.50 1.90 18.13
CA VAL A 148 -15.16 1.38 18.38
C VAL A 148 -14.39 1.15 17.07
N MET A 149 -15.05 0.66 16.02
CA MET A 149 -14.42 0.52 14.70
C MET A 149 -14.08 1.89 14.07
N MET A 150 -14.98 2.87 14.17
CA MET A 150 -14.74 4.24 13.70
C MET A 150 -13.61 4.92 14.49
N ILE A 151 -13.52 4.67 15.80
CA ILE A 151 -12.41 5.14 16.64
C ILE A 151 -11.10 4.48 16.19
N GLY A 152 -11.09 3.16 15.94
CA GLY A 152 -9.91 2.46 15.44
C GLY A 152 -9.43 2.99 14.08
N PHE A 153 -10.36 3.21 13.15
CA PHE A 153 -10.08 3.82 11.85
C PHE A 153 -9.56 5.26 11.99
N GLY A 154 -10.21 6.08 12.83
CA GLY A 154 -9.81 7.45 13.10
C GLY A 154 -8.45 7.54 13.80
N LEU A 155 -8.14 6.63 14.72
CA LEU A 155 -6.86 6.56 15.42
C LEU A 155 -5.73 6.22 14.45
N ILE A 156 -5.91 5.22 13.58
CA ILE A 156 -4.92 4.87 12.55
C ILE A 156 -4.76 6.05 11.58
N GLY A 157 -5.85 6.69 11.17
CA GLY A 157 -5.81 7.90 10.34
C GLY A 157 -5.04 9.05 10.98
N LEU A 158 -5.25 9.28 12.28
CA LEU A 158 -4.55 10.31 13.05
C LEU A 158 -3.07 9.98 13.23
N LEU A 159 -2.73 8.72 13.55
CA LEU A 159 -1.34 8.25 13.61
C LEU A 159 -0.62 8.50 12.30
N ARG A 160 -1.28 8.18 11.17
CA ARG A 160 -0.74 8.47 9.84
C ARG A 160 -0.57 9.96 9.58
N LEU A 161 -1.46 10.81 10.06
CA LEU A 161 -1.34 12.26 9.93
C LEU A 161 -0.13 12.79 10.71
N VAL A 162 0.12 12.25 11.90
CA VAL A 162 1.27 12.62 12.74
C VAL A 162 2.59 12.09 12.15
N ASP A 163 2.65 10.84 11.71
CA ASP A 163 3.84 10.26 11.04
C ASP A 163 4.21 11.02 9.76
N ASN A 164 3.22 11.47 8.98
CA ASN A 164 3.49 12.27 7.78
C ASN A 164 4.14 13.63 8.09
N HIS A 165 3.97 14.15 9.31
CA HIS A 165 4.59 15.39 9.74
C HIS A 165 6.06 15.23 10.13
N GLU A 166 6.49 14.05 10.62
CA GLU A 166 7.87 13.82 11.03
C GLU A 166 8.83 13.58 9.84
N HIS A 167 8.33 13.04 8.73
CA HIS A 167 9.13 12.87 7.50
C HIS A 167 9.26 14.14 6.64
N GLY A 168 8.48 15.18 6.91
CA GLY A 168 8.64 16.50 6.28
C GLY A 168 9.87 17.25 6.78
N ASP A 169 10.18 17.13 8.08
CA ASP A 169 11.24 17.93 8.72
C ASP A 169 12.64 17.37 8.45
N PHE A 170 12.81 16.05 8.39
CA PHE A 170 14.12 15.43 8.14
C PHE A 170 14.62 15.62 6.69
N SER A 171 13.71 15.63 5.72
CA SER A 171 14.06 15.86 4.31
C SER A 171 14.46 17.31 4.04
N GLN A 172 13.79 18.29 4.66
CA GLN A 172 14.19 19.70 4.57
C GLN A 172 15.51 20.01 5.30
N VAL A 173 15.78 19.35 6.43
CA VAL A 173 17.06 19.52 7.15
C VAL A 173 18.23 18.95 6.35
N LEU A 174 18.08 17.81 5.66
CA LEU A 174 19.13 17.30 4.78
C LEU A 174 19.37 18.23 3.58
N ASP A 175 18.31 18.68 2.90
CA ASP A 175 18.43 19.53 1.70
C ASP A 175 19.10 20.89 2.02
N ASN A 176 18.71 21.51 3.14
CA ASN A 176 19.30 22.77 3.60
C ASN A 176 20.77 22.59 4.01
N SER A 177 21.13 21.45 4.60
CA SER A 177 22.52 21.14 4.98
C SER A 177 23.43 20.91 3.76
N THR A 178 22.92 20.26 2.70
CA THR A 178 23.66 20.09 1.44
C THR A 178 23.80 21.38 0.64
N GLN A 179 22.80 22.27 0.65
CA GLN A 179 22.95 23.60 0.02
C GLN A 179 23.94 24.50 0.75
N ILE A 180 23.94 24.52 2.08
CA ILE A 180 24.91 25.29 2.87
C ILE A 180 26.33 24.74 2.67
N GLY A 181 26.50 23.43 2.55
CA GLY A 181 27.78 22.80 2.22
C GLY A 181 28.32 23.18 0.84
N MET A 182 27.45 23.23 -0.18
CA MET A 182 27.82 23.62 -1.54
C MET A 182 28.12 25.13 -1.68
N ALA A 183 27.33 26.00 -1.04
CA ALA A 183 27.58 27.45 -1.04
C ALA A 183 28.92 27.82 -0.37
N ARG A 184 29.32 27.08 0.68
CA ARG A 184 30.60 27.30 1.37
C ARG A 184 31.79 26.78 0.57
N SER A 185 31.62 25.74 -0.24
CA SER A 185 32.68 25.20 -1.11
C SER A 185 32.96 26.08 -2.33
N ALA A 186 31.92 26.71 -2.91
CA ALA A 186 32.06 27.64 -4.03
C ALA A 186 32.83 28.94 -3.67
N HIS A 187 32.78 29.37 -2.41
CA HIS A 187 33.44 30.60 -1.96
C HIS A 187 34.93 30.42 -1.58
N LEU A 188 35.42 29.18 -1.43
CA LEU A 188 36.82 28.89 -1.09
C LEU A 188 37.71 28.61 -2.33
N GLY A 189 37.13 28.60 -3.53
CA GLY A 189 37.86 28.34 -4.79
C GLY A 189 38.56 29.54 -5.43
N HIS A 190 38.43 30.75 -4.88
CA HIS A 190 39.07 31.96 -5.42
C HIS A 190 40.09 32.54 -4.45
N SER A 191 41.30 31.97 -4.46
CA SER A 191 42.48 32.57 -3.84
C SER A 191 43.65 32.54 -4.81
N HIS A 192 44.10 33.74 -5.15
CA HIS A 192 45.15 34.14 -6.08
C HIS A 192 46.44 33.31 -6.05
N SER A 193 47.03 33.10 -7.24
CA SER A 193 48.48 33.23 -7.40
C SER A 193 48.78 34.00 -8.69
N HIS A 194 49.32 35.20 -8.51
CA HIS A 194 49.84 36.08 -9.54
C HIS A 194 51.38 36.01 -9.51
N HIS A 195 51.99 36.11 -10.70
CA HIS A 195 53.34 36.66 -10.96
C HIS A 195 54.55 35.82 -10.47
N HIS A 196 55.71 35.74 -11.13
CA HIS A 196 56.40 36.69 -12.02
C HIS A 196 57.67 36.03 -12.66
N HIS A 197 58.24 36.70 -13.68
CA HIS A 197 59.63 36.67 -14.20
C HIS A 197 60.03 35.53 -15.16
N ASP A 198 60.92 35.69 -16.14
CA ASP A 198 61.52 36.84 -16.86
C ASP A 198 62.26 36.27 -18.09
N HIS A 199 62.61 37.17 -19.01
CA HIS A 199 63.47 37.03 -20.18
C HIS A 199 64.74 36.16 -20.01
N ALA A 200 65.17 35.49 -21.08
CA ALA A 200 66.45 35.75 -21.78
C ALA A 200 66.70 34.76 -22.94
N HIS A 201 67.58 35.23 -23.83
CA HIS A 201 68.09 34.67 -25.09
C HIS A 201 68.63 33.23 -25.04
#